data_AF-A0A4S8ZNS5-F1
#
_entry.id   AF-A0A4S8ZNS5-F1
#
_cell.length_a   1.000
_cell.length_b   1.000
_cell.length_c   1.000
_cell.angle_alpha   90.00
_cell.angle_beta   90.00
_cell.angle_gamma   90.00
#
_symmetry.space_group_name_H-M   'P 1'
#
loop_
_entity.id
_entity.type
_entity.pdbx_description
1 polymer ?
#
loop_
_entity_poly.entity_id
_entity_poly.type
_entity_poly.pdbx_seq_one_letter_code
_entity_poly.pdbx_strand_id
1 'polypeptide(L)'
;MSSISPRGPNSEIAHHHHQISYSAHFENSLHHILEYPPRSSRDGITIIPNTSSQQPQQGVSIREKDVDARNLPHITLQQLPLSVHDPRRIFASPVPGIRLTHPGGWLEGGEGPSGEEQRAWTREFVEANNISGEQELGMAVQHHMQQNVELAKERMRARYEAQQQNARVEKEIKTLMDQREMEVKIETRMKEDARIRRENREHKRKVPAV
;
A
#
# COMPACT_ATOMS: atom_id res chain seq x y z
N MET A 1 -34.90 20.04 -18.63
CA MET A 1 -35.39 18.72 -18.22
C MET A 1 -34.34 18.10 -17.32
N SER A 2 -34.67 17.93 -16.05
CA SER A 2 -33.77 17.57 -14.96
C SER A 2 -33.46 16.07 -14.97
N SER A 3 -32.19 15.69 -15.09
CA SER A 3 -31.71 14.33 -14.81
C SER A 3 -30.94 14.33 -13.50
N ILE A 4 -31.67 14.07 -12.42
CA ILE A 4 -31.11 13.78 -11.10
C ILE A 4 -30.46 12.39 -11.21
N SER A 5 -29.14 12.33 -11.40
CA SER A 5 -28.37 11.12 -11.06
C SER A 5 -28.18 11.09 -9.54
N PRO A 6 -28.34 9.94 -8.86
CA PRO A 6 -28.18 9.87 -7.44
C PRO A 6 -26.69 9.99 -7.11
N ARG A 7 -26.26 11.21 -6.78
CA ARG A 7 -25.02 11.42 -6.04
C ARG A 7 -25.18 10.70 -4.69
N GLY A 8 -24.51 9.56 -4.52
CA GLY A 8 -24.19 9.05 -3.20
C GLY A 8 -23.21 10.02 -2.53
N PRO A 9 -23.29 10.25 -1.21
CA PRO A 9 -22.44 11.21 -0.49
C PRO A 9 -20.95 10.78 -0.35
N ASN A 10 -20.52 9.70 -1.00
CA ASN A 10 -19.24 9.04 -0.70
C ASN A 10 -18.14 9.24 -1.76
N SER A 11 -18.25 10.24 -2.64
CA SER A 11 -17.27 10.49 -3.72
C SER A 11 -15.90 11.02 -3.24
N GLU A 12 -15.65 11.12 -1.94
CA GLU A 12 -14.38 11.65 -1.41
C GLU A 12 -13.21 10.72 -1.71
N ILE A 13 -13.38 9.39 -1.66
CA ILE A 13 -12.26 8.45 -1.83
C ILE A 13 -11.80 8.36 -3.29
N ALA A 14 -12.74 8.37 -4.25
CA ALA A 14 -12.42 8.28 -5.68
C ALA A 14 -11.47 9.41 -6.14
N HIS A 15 -11.61 10.61 -5.57
CA HIS A 15 -10.79 11.78 -5.90
C HIS A 15 -9.54 11.95 -5.02
N HIS A 16 -9.36 11.12 -3.99
CA HIS A 16 -8.33 11.29 -2.96
C HIS A 16 -7.48 10.03 -2.73
N HIS A 17 -7.40 9.12 -3.69
CA HIS A 17 -6.49 7.95 -3.61
C HIS A 17 -5.05 8.34 -3.26
N HIS A 18 -4.55 9.45 -3.81
CA HIS A 18 -3.22 10.00 -3.52
C HIS A 18 -3.02 10.50 -2.07
N GLN A 19 -4.09 10.59 -1.28
CA GLN A 19 -4.06 11.04 0.12
C GLN A 19 -4.06 9.85 1.11
N ILE A 20 -4.10 8.61 0.62
CA ILE A 20 -4.04 7.42 1.46
C ILE A 20 -2.67 7.37 2.15
N SER A 21 -2.69 7.23 3.47
CA SER A 21 -1.46 7.17 4.25
C SER A 21 -0.70 5.88 3.98
N TYR A 22 0.63 5.99 3.92
CA TYR A 22 1.48 4.81 3.76
C TYR A 22 1.31 3.83 4.93
N SER A 23 1.17 2.54 4.61
CA SER A 23 1.13 1.46 5.60
C SER A 23 2.11 0.36 5.23
N ALA A 24 3.19 0.22 5.99
CA ALA A 24 4.18 -0.83 5.77
C ALA A 24 3.54 -2.23 5.84
N HIS A 25 2.56 -2.43 6.71
CA HIS A 25 1.85 -3.70 6.84
C HIS A 25 1.08 -4.05 5.56
N PHE A 26 0.32 -3.10 5.01
CA PHE A 26 -0.44 -3.30 3.77
C PHE A 26 0.49 -3.63 2.61
N GLU A 27 1.51 -2.80 2.40
CA GLU A 27 2.48 -2.94 1.30
C GLU A 27 3.29 -4.25 1.39
N ASN A 28 3.70 -4.66 2.60
CA ASN A 28 4.41 -5.92 2.78
C ASN A 28 3.51 -7.13 2.53
N SER A 29 2.23 -7.03 2.90
CA SER A 29 1.25 -8.08 2.60
C SER A 29 0.99 -8.17 1.10
N LEU A 30 0.90 -7.03 0.42
CA LEU A 30 0.75 -6.94 -1.03
C LEU A 30 1.95 -7.56 -1.77
N HIS A 31 3.17 -7.19 -1.36
CA HIS A 31 4.40 -7.78 -1.89
C HIS A 31 4.38 -9.31 -1.74
N HIS A 32 4.02 -9.82 -0.57
CA HIS A 32 3.98 -11.26 -0.32
C HIS A 32 2.96 -11.98 -1.22
N ILE A 33 1.76 -11.43 -1.39
CA ILE A 33 0.72 -12.02 -2.26
C ILE A 33 1.14 -11.99 -3.73
N LEU A 34 1.75 -10.90 -4.19
CA LEU A 34 2.20 -10.78 -5.57
C LEU A 34 3.36 -11.72 -5.90
N GLU A 35 4.29 -11.92 -4.95
CA GLU A 35 5.44 -12.82 -5.10
C GLU A 35 5.05 -14.29 -4.97
N TYR A 36 4.15 -14.59 -4.02
CA TYR A 36 3.71 -15.94 -3.67
C TYR A 36 2.19 -16.04 -3.72
N PRO A 37 1.57 -16.00 -4.92
CA PRO A 37 0.13 -16.02 -5.04
C PRO A 37 -0.45 -17.34 -4.49
N PRO A 38 -1.54 -17.27 -3.72
CA PRO A 38 -2.15 -18.47 -3.13
C PRO A 38 -2.66 -19.41 -4.22
N ARG A 39 -2.44 -20.72 -4.03
CA ARG A 39 -2.84 -21.77 -5.00
C ARG A 39 -4.36 -22.00 -5.09
N SER A 40 -5.11 -21.58 -4.08
CA SER A 40 -6.55 -21.80 -3.96
C SER A 40 -7.34 -20.51 -4.20
N SER A 41 -7.83 -20.37 -5.43
CA SER A 41 -8.54 -19.24 -6.04
C SER A 41 -10.00 -19.10 -5.59
N ARG A 42 -10.29 -19.04 -4.28
CA ARG A 42 -11.61 -18.52 -3.86
C ARG A 42 -11.58 -17.00 -3.97
N ASP A 43 -11.57 -16.53 -5.21
CA ASP A 43 -11.41 -15.14 -5.62
C ASP A 43 -12.72 -14.38 -5.47
N GLY A 44 -13.18 -14.26 -4.22
CA GLY A 44 -14.32 -13.42 -3.85
C GLY A 44 -15.60 -13.65 -4.67
N ILE A 45 -16.48 -12.65 -4.62
CA ILE A 45 -17.71 -12.60 -5.39
C ILE A 45 -17.43 -11.85 -6.69
N THR A 46 -17.67 -12.49 -7.83
CA THR A 46 -17.58 -11.87 -9.15
C THR A 46 -18.90 -11.18 -9.53
N ILE A 47 -18.83 -10.01 -10.13
CA ILE A 47 -20.00 -9.31 -10.66
C ILE A 47 -20.26 -9.75 -12.09
N ILE A 48 -21.48 -10.20 -12.35
CA ILE A 48 -21.96 -10.55 -13.69
C ILE A 48 -22.72 -9.35 -14.26
N PRO A 49 -22.37 -8.86 -15.46
CA PRO A 49 -23.13 -7.82 -16.13
C PRO A 49 -24.58 -8.23 -16.35
N ASN A 50 -25.51 -7.28 -16.27
CA ASN A 50 -26.94 -7.57 -16.45
C ASN A 50 -27.29 -8.11 -17.85
N THR A 51 -26.45 -7.84 -18.84
CA THR A 51 -26.57 -8.29 -20.23
C THR A 51 -26.07 -9.73 -20.45
N SER A 52 -25.39 -10.32 -19.48
CA SER A 52 -24.83 -11.67 -19.61
C SER A 52 -25.91 -12.75 -19.43
N SER A 53 -25.84 -13.79 -20.25
CA SER A 53 -26.68 -15.00 -20.16
C SER A 53 -26.31 -15.89 -18.97
N GLN A 54 -25.19 -15.63 -18.30
CA GLN A 54 -24.74 -16.39 -17.15
C GLN A 54 -25.71 -16.28 -15.97
N GLN A 55 -25.93 -17.40 -15.26
CA GLN A 55 -26.73 -17.42 -14.04
C GLN A 55 -25.85 -17.15 -12.81
N PRO A 56 -26.31 -16.33 -11.85
CA PRO A 56 -25.59 -16.08 -10.61
C PRO A 56 -25.53 -17.34 -9.74
N GLN A 57 -24.39 -17.58 -9.11
CA GLN A 57 -24.17 -18.72 -8.22
C GLN A 57 -23.93 -18.23 -6.80
N GLN A 58 -24.72 -18.74 -5.84
CA GLN A 58 -24.65 -18.32 -4.45
C GLN A 58 -23.23 -18.43 -3.89
N GLY A 59 -22.73 -17.32 -3.33
CA GLY A 59 -21.40 -17.25 -2.74
C GLY A 59 -20.23 -17.18 -3.74
N VAL A 60 -20.50 -17.15 -5.04
CA VAL A 60 -19.48 -17.10 -6.11
C VAL A 60 -19.69 -15.89 -7.01
N SER A 61 -20.94 -15.62 -7.40
CA SER A 61 -21.25 -14.53 -8.32
C SER A 61 -22.62 -13.93 -8.06
N ILE A 62 -22.74 -12.64 -8.32
CA ILE A 62 -24.00 -11.88 -8.21
C ILE A 62 -24.18 -11.01 -9.45
N ARG A 63 -25.43 -10.69 -9.80
CA ARG A 63 -25.68 -9.74 -10.90
C ARG A 63 -25.44 -8.32 -10.42
N GLU A 64 -25.00 -7.49 -11.35
CA GLU A 64 -24.76 -6.07 -11.11
C GLU A 64 -25.98 -5.35 -10.50
N LYS A 65 -27.20 -5.61 -11.00
CA LYS A 65 -28.43 -5.00 -10.45
C LYS A 65 -28.76 -5.42 -9.01
N ASP A 66 -28.22 -6.55 -8.56
CA ASP A 66 -28.48 -7.10 -7.22
C ASP A 66 -27.46 -6.56 -6.20
N VAL A 67 -26.45 -5.79 -6.66
CA VAL A 67 -25.53 -5.06 -5.79
C VAL A 67 -26.24 -3.82 -5.23
N ASP A 68 -26.75 -3.92 -4.00
CA ASP A 68 -27.27 -2.75 -3.30
C ASP A 68 -26.12 -1.93 -2.71
N ALA A 69 -25.94 -0.70 -3.22
CA ALA A 69 -24.95 0.25 -2.73
C ALA A 69 -25.10 0.55 -1.23
N ARG A 70 -26.30 0.40 -0.65
CA ARG A 70 -26.54 0.60 0.79
C ARG A 70 -25.96 -0.50 1.67
N ASN A 71 -25.76 -1.69 1.09
CA ASN A 71 -25.19 -2.84 1.80
C ASN A 71 -23.66 -2.90 1.66
N LEU A 72 -23.06 -2.00 0.87
CA LEU A 72 -21.62 -1.91 0.74
C LEU A 72 -21.00 -1.25 1.98
N PRO A 73 -19.80 -1.66 2.39
CA PRO A 73 -19.18 -1.15 3.59
C PRO A 73 -18.84 0.34 3.42
N HIS A 74 -19.36 1.19 4.30
CA HIS A 74 -18.91 2.58 4.36
C HIS A 74 -17.49 2.64 4.92
N ILE A 75 -16.54 3.06 4.09
CA ILE A 75 -15.12 3.18 4.41
C ILE A 75 -14.76 4.66 4.26
N THR A 76 -14.00 5.20 5.21
CA THR A 76 -13.51 6.59 5.14
C THR A 76 -12.01 6.62 4.87
N LEU A 77 -11.49 7.74 4.38
CA LEU A 77 -10.06 7.91 4.06
C LEU A 77 -9.14 7.58 5.25
N GLN A 78 -9.55 7.90 6.48
CA GLN A 78 -8.75 7.65 7.68
C GLN A 78 -8.61 6.17 8.02
N GLN A 79 -9.49 5.31 7.49
CA GLN A 79 -9.39 3.87 7.66
C GLN A 79 -8.44 3.22 6.65
N LEU A 80 -8.10 3.92 5.56
CA LEU A 80 -7.30 3.38 4.48
C LEU A 80 -5.79 3.47 4.79
N PRO A 81 -4.98 2.54 4.28
CA PRO A 81 -5.37 1.34 3.53
C PRO A 81 -5.87 0.22 4.47
N LEU A 82 -6.92 -0.48 4.06
CA LEU A 82 -7.41 -1.65 4.77
C LEU A 82 -6.46 -2.82 4.61
N SER A 83 -6.27 -3.61 5.66
CA SER A 83 -5.57 -4.89 5.59
C SER A 83 -6.10 -5.76 4.45
N VAL A 84 -5.22 -6.46 3.73
CA VAL A 84 -5.62 -7.39 2.65
C VAL A 84 -6.52 -8.53 3.14
N HIS A 85 -6.51 -8.81 4.44
CA HIS A 85 -7.34 -9.82 5.11
C HIS A 85 -8.57 -9.21 5.82
N ASP A 86 -8.90 -7.93 5.58
CA ASP A 86 -10.08 -7.30 6.16
C ASP A 86 -11.36 -8.07 5.75
N PRO A 87 -12.23 -8.44 6.70
CA PRO A 87 -13.43 -9.25 6.43
C PRO A 87 -14.44 -8.57 5.50
N ARG A 88 -14.37 -7.24 5.33
CA ARG A 88 -15.20 -6.47 4.39
C ARG A 88 -14.79 -6.71 2.93
N ARG A 89 -13.62 -7.31 2.67
CA ARG A 89 -13.12 -7.63 1.33
C ARG A 89 -13.76 -8.92 0.83
N ILE A 90 -14.89 -8.80 0.15
CA ILE A 90 -15.68 -9.94 -0.35
C ILE A 90 -15.68 -10.07 -1.87
N PHE A 91 -15.35 -9.01 -2.62
CA PHE A 91 -15.42 -9.01 -4.08
C PHE A 91 -14.13 -9.52 -4.71
N ALA A 92 -14.27 -10.12 -5.88
CA ALA A 92 -13.16 -10.59 -6.69
C ALA A 92 -12.24 -9.42 -7.10
N SER A 93 -10.92 -9.65 -7.01
CA SER A 93 -9.92 -8.79 -7.66
C SER A 93 -9.38 -9.51 -8.90
N PRO A 94 -8.93 -8.77 -9.92
CA PRO A 94 -8.15 -9.34 -11.02
C PRO A 94 -6.80 -9.92 -10.57
N VAL A 95 -6.31 -9.50 -9.39
CA VAL A 95 -5.08 -10.03 -8.79
C VAL A 95 -5.43 -11.21 -7.88
N PRO A 96 -4.96 -12.44 -8.18
CA PRO A 96 -5.26 -13.62 -7.37
C PRO A 96 -4.82 -13.45 -5.91
N GLY A 97 -5.67 -13.91 -4.98
CA GLY A 97 -5.39 -13.81 -3.54
C GLY A 97 -5.70 -12.45 -2.92
N ILE A 98 -6.13 -11.46 -3.70
CA ILE A 98 -6.61 -10.18 -3.19
C ILE A 98 -8.12 -10.08 -3.40
N ARG A 99 -8.80 -9.51 -2.41
CA ARG A 99 -10.23 -9.21 -2.48
C ARG A 99 -10.49 -7.72 -2.31
N LEU A 100 -11.53 -7.24 -2.98
CA LEU A 100 -11.96 -5.86 -2.95
C LEU A 100 -13.15 -5.70 -1.98
N THR A 101 -13.28 -4.50 -1.42
CA THR A 101 -14.44 -4.15 -0.58
C THR A 101 -15.67 -3.75 -1.39
N HIS A 102 -15.45 -3.28 -2.62
CA HIS A 102 -16.49 -2.83 -3.54
C HIS A 102 -16.23 -3.44 -4.92
N PRO A 103 -17.27 -3.66 -5.74
CA PRO A 103 -17.11 -3.99 -7.15
C PRO A 103 -16.27 -2.95 -7.88
N GLY A 104 -15.17 -3.37 -8.51
CA GLY A 104 -14.27 -2.43 -9.19
C GLY A 104 -13.64 -1.37 -8.27
N GLY A 105 -13.64 -1.63 -6.96
CA GLY A 105 -13.07 -0.73 -5.95
C GLY A 105 -11.54 -0.66 -5.97
N TRP A 106 -11.00 0.30 -5.22
CA TRP A 106 -9.55 0.41 -5.04
C TRP A 106 -8.96 -0.77 -4.25
N LEU A 107 -7.68 -1.04 -4.49
CA LEU A 107 -6.94 -2.12 -3.85
C LEU A 107 -6.83 -1.90 -2.33
N GLU A 108 -6.64 -0.65 -1.92
CA GLU A 108 -6.55 -0.17 -0.54
C GLU A 108 -7.89 -0.29 0.19
N GLY A 109 -8.99 -0.41 -0.56
CA GLY A 109 -10.36 -0.43 -0.06
C GLY A 109 -11.14 0.83 -0.46
N GLY A 110 -12.46 0.77 -0.26
CA GLY A 110 -13.37 1.84 -0.66
C GLY A 110 -13.94 1.66 -2.07
N GLU A 111 -14.74 2.64 -2.47
CA GLU A 111 -15.37 2.73 -3.78
C GLU A 111 -14.32 3.06 -4.84
N GLY A 112 -14.47 2.52 -6.05
CA GLY A 112 -13.54 2.74 -7.16
C GLY A 112 -13.71 4.10 -7.84
N PRO A 113 -13.09 4.30 -9.01
CA PRO A 113 -13.32 5.51 -9.81
C PRO A 113 -14.81 5.66 -10.15
N SER A 114 -15.28 6.90 -10.22
CA SER A 114 -16.65 7.22 -10.58
C SER A 114 -17.00 6.71 -11.97
N GLY A 115 -18.30 6.52 -12.25
CA GLY A 115 -18.74 6.07 -13.57
C GLY A 115 -18.34 7.02 -14.72
N GLU A 116 -18.16 8.31 -14.46
CA GLU A 116 -17.62 9.25 -15.45
C GLU A 116 -16.14 9.02 -15.73
N GLU A 117 -15.32 8.86 -14.68
CA GLU A 117 -13.89 8.55 -14.80
C GLU A 117 -13.69 7.21 -15.51
N GLN A 118 -14.48 6.19 -15.17
CA GLN A 118 -14.46 4.90 -15.86
C GLN A 118 -14.77 5.05 -17.35
N ARG A 119 -15.79 5.84 -17.72
CA ARG A 119 -16.14 6.08 -19.13
C ARG A 119 -15.06 6.88 -19.88
N ALA A 120 -14.44 7.85 -19.22
CA ALA A 120 -13.34 8.63 -19.80
C ALA A 120 -12.14 7.72 -20.07
N TRP A 121 -11.70 6.97 -19.06
CA TRP A 121 -10.64 5.98 -19.19
C TRP A 121 -10.94 4.92 -20.25
N THR A 122 -12.17 4.43 -20.32
CA THR A 122 -12.57 3.43 -21.34
C THR A 122 -12.40 3.98 -22.75
N ARG A 123 -12.78 5.24 -23.01
CA ARG A 123 -12.59 5.86 -24.32
C ARG A 123 -11.12 6.00 -24.68
N GLU A 124 -10.32 6.51 -23.74
CA GLU A 124 -8.87 6.66 -23.92
C GLU A 124 -8.19 5.30 -24.17
N PHE A 125 -8.59 4.27 -23.43
CA PHE A 125 -8.05 2.92 -23.57
C PHE A 125 -8.38 2.31 -24.94
N VAL A 126 -9.61 2.47 -25.42
CA VAL A 126 -10.05 1.98 -26.74
C VAL A 126 -9.31 2.70 -27.86
N GLU A 127 -9.18 4.02 -27.77
CA GLU A 127 -8.47 4.84 -28.75
C GLU A 127 -6.97 4.50 -28.80
N ALA A 128 -6.31 4.45 -27.64
CA ALA A 128 -4.86 4.19 -27.55
C ALA A 128 -4.47 2.80 -28.07
N ASN A 129 -5.35 1.81 -27.96
CA ASN A 129 -5.11 0.44 -28.40
C ASN A 129 -5.76 0.12 -29.76
N ASN A 130 -6.37 1.11 -30.44
CA ASN A 130 -7.07 0.95 -31.72
C ASN A 130 -8.09 -0.22 -31.72
N ILE A 131 -8.84 -0.36 -30.63
CA ILE A 131 -9.74 -1.51 -30.42
C ILE A 131 -11.02 -1.32 -31.23
N SER A 132 -11.33 -2.27 -32.10
CA SER A 132 -12.54 -2.23 -32.94
C SER A 132 -13.54 -3.34 -32.58
N GLY A 133 -13.08 -4.44 -31.97
CA GLY A 133 -13.91 -5.60 -31.64
C GLY A 133 -13.83 -6.09 -30.19
N GLU A 134 -14.82 -6.90 -29.78
CA GLU A 134 -14.89 -7.50 -28.43
C GLU A 134 -13.71 -8.44 -28.13
N GLN A 135 -13.27 -9.23 -29.11
CA GLN A 135 -12.11 -10.12 -28.95
C GLN A 135 -10.81 -9.34 -28.76
N GLU A 136 -10.62 -8.26 -29.53
CA GLU A 136 -9.46 -7.36 -29.40
C GLU A 136 -9.46 -6.68 -28.03
N LEU A 137 -10.63 -6.24 -27.56
CA LEU A 137 -10.78 -5.67 -26.22
C LEU A 137 -10.35 -6.67 -25.14
N GLY A 138 -10.84 -7.91 -25.22
CA GLY A 138 -10.46 -8.97 -24.29
C GLY A 138 -8.95 -9.21 -24.25
N MET A 139 -8.31 -9.32 -25.42
CA MET A 139 -6.86 -9.51 -25.52
C MET A 139 -6.08 -8.30 -24.97
N ALA A 140 -6.48 -7.08 -25.33
CA ALA A 140 -5.82 -5.86 -24.86
C ALA A 140 -5.93 -5.73 -23.34
N VAL A 141 -7.11 -5.96 -22.76
CA VAL A 141 -7.32 -5.92 -21.30
C VAL A 141 -6.45 -6.96 -20.60
N GLN A 142 -6.41 -8.19 -21.08
CA GLN A 142 -5.57 -9.24 -20.50
C GLN A 142 -4.08 -8.90 -20.59
N HIS A 143 -3.62 -8.37 -21.72
CA HIS A 143 -2.24 -7.97 -21.91
C HIS A 143 -1.83 -6.83 -20.96
N HIS A 144 -2.60 -5.74 -20.90
CA HIS A 144 -2.34 -4.62 -19.99
C HIS A 144 -2.42 -5.05 -18.53
N MET A 145 -3.35 -5.93 -18.19
CA MET A 145 -3.45 -6.49 -16.83
C MET A 145 -2.19 -7.26 -16.44
N GLN A 146 -1.68 -8.13 -17.33
CA GLN A 146 -0.44 -8.86 -17.09
C GLN A 146 0.76 -7.91 -16.94
N GLN A 147 0.87 -6.90 -17.80
CA GLN A 147 1.92 -5.89 -17.71
C GLN A 147 1.86 -5.12 -16.39
N ASN A 148 0.67 -4.71 -15.96
CA ASN A 148 0.49 -3.99 -14.71
C ASN A 148 0.80 -4.85 -13.47
N VAL A 149 0.43 -6.14 -13.50
CA VAL A 149 0.78 -7.08 -12.43
C VAL A 149 2.29 -7.28 -12.34
N GLU A 150 2.97 -7.41 -13.48
CA GLU A 150 4.42 -7.59 -13.49
C GLU A 150 5.15 -6.31 -13.02
N LEU A 151 4.71 -5.15 -13.50
CA LEU A 151 5.21 -3.85 -13.01
C LEU A 151 4.99 -3.68 -11.51
N ALA A 152 3.85 -4.11 -10.98
CA ALA A 152 3.57 -4.07 -9.55
C ALA A 152 4.54 -4.98 -8.76
N LYS A 153 4.82 -6.19 -9.25
CA LYS A 153 5.82 -7.09 -8.64
C LYS A 153 7.21 -6.45 -8.64
N GLU A 154 7.66 -5.91 -9.76
CA GLU A 154 8.96 -5.24 -9.88
C GLU A 154 9.09 -4.10 -8.87
N ARG A 155 8.08 -3.23 -8.79
CA ARG A 155 8.05 -2.11 -7.83
C ARG A 155 8.07 -2.60 -6.38
N MET A 156 7.32 -3.66 -6.07
CA MET A 156 7.29 -4.23 -4.73
C MET A 156 8.62 -4.89 -4.33
N ARG A 157 9.29 -5.58 -5.26
CA ARG A 157 10.65 -6.12 -5.05
C ARG A 157 11.65 -5.01 -4.80
N ALA A 158 11.68 -3.98 -5.65
CA ALA A 158 12.56 -2.82 -5.48
C ALA A 158 12.33 -2.11 -4.13
N ARG A 159 11.06 -1.95 -3.73
CA ARG A 159 10.70 -1.41 -2.40
C ARG A 159 11.26 -2.30 -1.28
N TYR A 160 11.05 -3.62 -1.36
CA TYR A 160 11.52 -4.55 -0.35
C TYR A 160 13.05 -4.52 -0.22
N GLU A 161 13.78 -4.52 -1.34
CA GLU A 161 15.24 -4.39 -1.34
C GLU A 161 15.70 -3.06 -0.71
N ALA A 162 15.05 -1.95 -1.07
CA ALA A 162 15.35 -0.64 -0.48
C ALA A 162 15.14 -0.63 1.04
N GLN A 163 14.08 -1.30 1.54
CA GLN A 163 13.85 -1.44 2.98
C GLN A 163 14.96 -2.23 3.68
N GLN A 164 15.42 -3.32 3.07
CA GLN A 164 16.51 -4.13 3.63
C GLN A 164 17.84 -3.35 3.65
N GLN A 165 18.11 -2.55 2.61
CA GLN A 165 19.29 -1.67 2.60
C GLN A 165 19.18 -0.57 3.66
N ASN A 166 18.03 0.08 3.78
CA ASN A 166 17.81 1.10 4.80
C ASN A 166 18.00 0.53 6.21
N ALA A 167 17.44 -0.65 6.50
CA ALA A 167 17.61 -1.31 7.78
C ALA A 167 19.09 -1.69 8.07
N ARG A 168 19.88 -1.99 7.05
CA ARG A 168 21.32 -2.22 7.18
C ARG A 168 22.06 -0.93 7.52
N VAL A 169 21.78 0.14 6.77
CA VAL A 169 22.39 1.46 6.98
C VAL A 169 22.04 2.02 8.36
N GLU A 170 20.79 1.87 8.83
CA GLU A 170 20.38 2.30 10.17
C GLU A 170 21.17 1.59 11.28
N LYS A 171 21.44 0.29 11.13
CA LYS A 171 22.28 -0.47 12.08
C LYS A 171 23.73 0.01 12.07
N GLU A 172 24.27 0.33 10.89
CA GLU A 172 25.62 0.86 10.75
C GLU A 172 25.74 2.25 11.38
N ILE A 173 24.79 3.15 11.10
CA ILE A 173 24.70 4.48 11.73
C ILE A 173 24.66 4.33 13.25
N LYS A 174 23.82 3.45 13.78
CA LYS A 174 23.74 3.20 15.23
C LYS A 174 25.09 2.75 15.81
N THR A 175 25.76 1.82 15.14
CA THR A 175 27.08 1.33 15.58
C THR A 175 28.12 2.44 15.61
N LEU A 176 28.15 3.29 14.58
CA LEU A 176 29.05 4.44 14.52
C LEU A 176 28.73 5.50 15.59
N MET A 177 27.44 5.72 15.88
CA MET A 177 27.01 6.61 16.97
C MET A 177 27.46 6.08 18.34
N ASP A 178 27.29 4.78 18.59
CA ASP A 178 27.72 4.14 19.84
C ASP A 178 29.24 4.22 20.02
N GLN A 179 30.02 4.03 18.94
CA GLN A 179 31.48 4.21 18.94
C GLN A 179 31.86 5.66 19.28
N ARG A 180 31.24 6.63 18.61
CA ARG A 180 31.48 8.05 18.86
C ARG A 180 31.13 8.45 20.29
N GLU A 181 30.04 7.95 20.85
CA GLU A 181 29.67 8.21 22.25
C GLU A 181 30.73 7.67 23.21
N MET A 182 31.25 6.47 22.94
CA MET A 182 32.33 5.87 23.73
C MET A 182 33.62 6.69 23.65
N GLU A 183 34.02 7.14 22.46
CA GLU A 183 35.18 8.01 22.27
C GLU A 183 35.06 9.31 23.05
N VAL A 184 33.92 10.00 22.95
CA VAL A 184 33.64 11.23 23.71
C VAL A 184 33.69 10.97 25.22
N LYS A 185 33.18 9.83 25.68
CA LYS A 185 33.23 9.44 27.09
C LYS A 185 34.66 9.16 27.58
N ILE A 186 35.51 8.58 26.73
CA ILE A 186 36.92 8.37 27.05
C ILE A 186 37.65 9.72 27.08
N GLU A 187 37.46 10.58 26.09
CA GLU A 187 38.08 11.90 26.06
C GLU A 187 37.72 12.77 27.26
N THR A 188 36.43 12.78 27.64
CA THR A 188 35.96 13.55 28.80
C THR A 188 36.57 13.03 30.10
N ARG A 189 36.66 11.71 30.29
CA ARG A 189 37.37 11.10 31.43
C ARG A 189 38.85 11.46 31.43
N MET A 190 39.53 11.38 30.28
CA MET A 190 40.95 11.74 30.19
C MET A 190 41.20 13.21 30.51
N LYS A 191 40.33 14.12 30.06
CA LYS A 191 40.39 15.56 30.38
C LYS A 191 40.19 15.80 31.87
N GLU A 192 39.23 15.11 32.49
CA GLU A 192 38.95 15.19 33.93
C GLU A 192 40.14 14.68 34.77
N ASP A 193 40.68 13.50 34.43
CA ASP A 193 41.86 12.94 35.10
C ASP A 193 43.07 13.86 34.99
N ALA A 194 43.26 14.49 33.82
CA ALA A 194 44.32 15.47 33.60
C ALA A 194 44.13 16.72 34.48
N ARG A 195 42.88 17.21 34.63
CA ARG A 195 42.53 18.32 35.52
C ARG A 195 42.83 17.98 36.98
N ILE A 196 42.34 16.85 37.47
CA ILE A 196 42.56 16.38 38.85
C ILE A 196 44.06 16.23 39.15
N ARG A 197 44.84 15.66 38.20
CA ARG A 197 46.30 15.53 38.36
C ARG A 197 46.99 16.89 38.46
N ARG A 198 46.55 17.88 37.68
CA ARG A 198 47.09 19.24 37.74
C ARG A 198 46.78 19.90 39.08
N GLU A 199 45.53 19.84 39.53
CA GLU A 199 45.09 20.39 40.82
C GLU A 199 45.84 19.74 42.00
N ASN A 200 46.02 18.41 42.00
CA ASN A 200 46.79 17.71 43.01
C ASN A 200 48.27 18.13 43.06
N ARG A 201 48.90 18.38 41.91
CA ARG A 201 50.28 18.89 41.84
C ARG A 201 50.36 20.32 42.41
N GLU A 202 49.38 21.16 42.10
CA GLU A 202 49.33 22.53 42.62
C GLU A 202 49.07 22.55 44.14
N HIS A 203 48.21 21.66 44.66
CA HIS A 203 47.95 21.53 46.09
C HIS A 203 49.21 21.08 46.86
N LYS A 204 49.92 20.06 46.36
CA LYS A 204 51.19 19.58 46.97
C LYS A 204 52.29 20.65 46.99
N ARG A 205 52.29 21.60 46.06
CA ARG A 205 53.23 22.73 46.05
C ARG A 205 52.88 23.81 47.06
N LYS A 206 51.61 23.92 47.47
CA LYS A 206 51.12 24.95 48.40
C LYS A 206 51.12 24.52 49.86
N VAL A 207 51.25 23.23 50.16
CA VAL A 207 51.40 22.72 51.54
C VAL A 207 52.90 22.69 51.89
N PRO A 208 53.40 23.53 52.82
CA PRO A 208 54.79 23.48 53.24
C PRO A 208 55.05 22.20 54.04
N ALA A 209 56.20 21.56 53.79
CA ALA A 209 56.64 20.42 54.60
C ALA A 209 56.87 20.89 56.04
N VAL A 210 56.15 20.30 56.99
CA VAL A 210 56.35 20.44 58.43
C VAL A 210 57.47 19.51 58.87
#